data_AF-A0A349AYN0-F1
#
_entry.id   AF-A0A349AYN0-F1
#
_cell.length_a   1.000
_cell.length_b   1.000
_cell.length_c   1.000
_cell.angle_alpha   90.00
_cell.angle_beta   90.00
_cell.angle_gamma   90.00
#
_symmetry.space_group_name_H-M   'P 1'
#
loop_
_entity.id
_entity.type
_entity.pdbx_description
1 polymer ?
#
loop_
_entity_poly.entity_id
_entity_poly.type
_entity_poly.pdbx_seq_one_letter_code
_entity_poly.pdbx_strand_id
1 'polypeptide(L)'
;MPTSEVDTSRPVTSPKALLLAAGLGVVGAIAASLFLAVISLGQTALWEKLPESLGYDQPPWWLIVLGPLVGAACVAAAWKLPGKTGLGPLDGFHFDVRPAVVGSVILAAVGTIICGLSLGPEAPLIACGTAIAAFLVRKQSEQAQQFAMVLGGVAAIGAIFGNPFVTGFVLLEFAAMGALPAMILIPAFVALAAGYLVQVGVGPFTGLGTHSLAVDGLASYTQVRVIDLVGALAIAVAAAAVALLARGIGVRVVVLARRYALVALVSTAVITSGLALLVRSSSDASIDAVMFSGQEGMAEILTLTSVSTVLLVVIAKLIAYGFALGSG
;
A
#
# COMPACT_ATOMS: atom_id res chain seq x y z
N MET A 1 17.63 -5.39 -41.29
CA MET A 1 17.41 -6.39 -40.23
C MET A 1 15.92 -6.42 -39.97
N PRO A 2 15.24 -7.57 -40.07
CA PRO A 2 13.81 -7.61 -39.77
C PRO A 2 13.66 -7.41 -38.26
N THR A 3 13.01 -6.32 -37.85
CA THR A 3 12.48 -6.15 -36.50
C THR A 3 11.42 -7.22 -36.32
N SER A 4 11.77 -8.35 -35.73
CA SER A 4 10.78 -9.33 -35.29
C SER A 4 9.87 -8.61 -34.30
N GLU A 5 8.63 -8.31 -34.71
CA GLU A 5 7.59 -7.92 -33.77
C GLU A 5 7.55 -8.98 -32.69
N VAL A 6 7.85 -8.57 -31.46
CA VAL A 6 7.79 -9.45 -30.31
C VAL A 6 6.32 -9.80 -30.15
N ASP A 7 5.97 -11.07 -30.38
CA ASP A 7 4.61 -11.56 -30.18
C ASP A 7 4.25 -11.44 -28.70
N THR A 8 3.52 -10.37 -28.36
CA THR A 8 3.08 -10.08 -27.00
C THR A 8 1.93 -10.96 -26.54
N SER A 9 1.36 -11.79 -27.44
CA SER A 9 0.24 -12.68 -27.14
C SER A 9 0.68 -13.97 -26.43
N ARG A 10 1.96 -14.33 -26.51
CA ARG A 10 2.49 -15.58 -25.94
C ARG A 10 3.37 -15.35 -24.71
N PRO A 11 3.16 -16.09 -23.61
CA PRO A 11 4.02 -16.07 -22.43
C PRO A 11 5.49 -16.33 -22.74
N VAL A 12 6.38 -15.54 -22.13
CA VAL A 12 7.82 -15.81 -22.18
C VAL A 12 8.13 -17.00 -21.28
N THR A 13 8.55 -18.12 -21.87
CA THR A 13 8.85 -19.36 -21.16
C THR A 13 10.32 -19.77 -21.20
N SER A 14 11.20 -18.91 -21.75
CA SER A 14 12.63 -19.24 -21.85
C SER A 14 13.24 -19.47 -20.46
N PRO A 15 14.06 -20.52 -20.25
CA PRO A 15 14.64 -20.82 -18.94
C PRO A 15 15.42 -19.66 -18.32
N LYS A 16 16.15 -18.90 -19.16
CA LYS A 16 16.90 -17.70 -18.72
C LYS A 16 15.97 -16.62 -18.17
N ALA A 17 14.82 -16.38 -18.82
CA ALA A 17 13.85 -15.40 -18.35
C ALA A 17 13.19 -15.84 -17.04
N LEU A 18 12.89 -17.14 -16.88
CA LEU A 18 12.30 -17.66 -15.65
C LEU A 18 13.29 -17.61 -14.47
N LEU A 19 14.57 -17.92 -14.71
CA LEU A 19 15.61 -17.77 -13.69
C LEU A 19 15.80 -16.31 -13.28
N LEU A 20 15.81 -15.39 -14.26
CA LEU A 20 15.84 -13.95 -13.97
C LEU A 20 14.62 -13.54 -13.16
N ALA A 21 13.43 -14.01 -13.53
CA ALA A 21 12.19 -13.70 -12.81
C ALA A 21 12.21 -14.20 -11.37
N ALA A 22 12.69 -15.42 -11.13
CA ALA A 22 12.86 -15.94 -9.77
C ALA A 22 13.82 -15.07 -8.95
N GLY A 23 14.97 -14.69 -9.51
CA GLY A 23 15.95 -13.82 -8.84
C GLY A 23 15.40 -12.43 -8.53
N LEU A 24 14.71 -11.81 -9.49
CA LEU A 24 14.06 -10.52 -9.29
C LEU A 24 12.90 -10.61 -8.29
N GLY A 25 12.19 -11.74 -8.26
CA GLY A 25 11.14 -12.01 -7.29
C GLY A 25 11.67 -12.05 -5.86
N VAL A 26 12.79 -12.75 -5.64
CA VAL A 26 13.49 -12.78 -4.35
C VAL A 26 13.89 -11.38 -3.91
N VAL A 27 14.54 -10.61 -4.79
CA VAL A 27 15.04 -9.28 -4.43
C VAL A 27 13.90 -8.29 -4.20
N GLY A 28 12.84 -8.34 -5.01
CA GLY A 28 11.66 -7.51 -4.85
C GLY A 28 10.95 -7.77 -3.52
N ALA A 29 10.80 -9.04 -3.13
CA ALA A 29 10.23 -9.40 -1.83
C ALA A 29 11.09 -8.94 -0.66
N ILE A 30 12.42 -9.08 -0.73
CA ILE A 30 13.33 -8.57 0.32
C ILE A 30 13.20 -7.05 0.46
N ALA A 31 13.21 -6.32 -0.65
CA ALA A 31 13.04 -4.86 -0.63
C ALA A 31 11.70 -4.45 0.00
N ALA A 32 10.63 -5.19 -0.32
CA ALA A 32 9.32 -4.97 0.25
C ALA A 32 9.28 -5.23 1.76
N SER A 33 9.79 -6.39 2.21
CA SER A 33 9.86 -6.75 3.63
C SER A 33 10.70 -5.77 4.44
N LEU A 34 11.82 -5.28 3.90
CA LEU A 34 12.63 -4.27 4.56
C LEU A 34 11.89 -2.95 4.70
N PHE A 35 11.16 -2.52 3.67
CA PHE A 35 10.35 -1.31 3.74
C PHE A 35 9.26 -1.45 4.80
N LEU A 36 8.52 -2.55 4.82
CA LEU A 36 7.48 -2.83 5.82
C LEU A 36 8.07 -2.87 7.24
N ALA A 37 9.23 -3.48 7.42
CA ALA A 37 9.92 -3.50 8.72
C ALA A 37 10.30 -2.10 9.18
N VAL A 38 10.77 -1.22 8.28
CA VAL A 38 11.05 0.19 8.61
C VAL A 38 9.77 0.92 9.04
N ILE A 39 8.65 0.69 8.34
CA ILE A 39 7.36 1.28 8.71
C ILE A 39 6.91 0.80 10.09
N SER A 40 6.90 -0.51 10.32
CA SER A 40 6.46 -1.11 11.59
C SER A 40 7.33 -0.63 12.76
N LEU A 41 8.67 -0.70 12.62
CA LEU A 41 9.58 -0.21 13.66
C LEU A 41 9.41 1.28 13.92
N GLY A 42 9.18 2.08 12.87
CA GLY A 42 8.95 3.50 12.98
C GLY A 42 7.64 3.83 13.69
N GLN A 43 6.56 3.11 13.36
CA GLN A 43 5.25 3.29 13.99
C GLN A 43 5.29 2.90 15.47
N THR A 44 5.84 1.73 15.81
CA THR A 44 6.01 1.32 17.21
C THR A 44 6.91 2.29 17.98
N ALA A 45 8.00 2.78 17.37
CA ALA A 45 8.87 3.76 18.02
C ALA A 45 8.14 5.09 18.30
N LEU A 46 7.37 5.59 17.34
CA LEU A 46 6.71 6.90 17.41
C LEU A 46 5.42 6.88 18.24
N TRP A 47 4.58 5.85 18.09
CA TRP A 47 3.23 5.80 18.63
C TRP A 47 3.09 4.96 19.89
N GLU A 48 4.01 4.03 20.16
CA GLU A 48 3.97 3.22 21.39
C GLU A 48 5.09 3.63 22.35
N LYS A 49 6.35 3.46 21.94
CA LYS A 49 7.52 3.64 22.83
C LYS A 49 7.74 5.09 23.25
N LEU A 50 7.51 6.04 22.35
CA LEU A 50 7.68 7.46 22.69
C LEU A 50 6.64 7.91 23.73
N PRO A 51 5.31 7.68 23.56
CA PRO A 51 4.33 7.93 24.62
C PRO A 51 4.65 7.23 25.94
N GLU A 52 5.01 5.95 25.90
CA GLU A 52 5.38 5.17 27.10
C GLU A 52 6.56 5.80 27.85
N SER A 53 7.61 6.21 27.13
CA SER A 53 8.79 6.87 27.72
C SER A 53 8.48 8.22 28.37
N LEU A 54 7.39 8.87 27.97
CA LEU A 54 6.90 10.12 28.52
C LEU A 54 5.83 9.90 29.62
N GLY A 55 5.51 8.64 29.94
CA GLY A 55 4.53 8.28 30.97
C GLY A 55 3.07 8.34 30.51
N TYR A 56 2.81 8.27 29.20
CA TYR A 56 1.46 8.18 28.65
C TYR A 56 1.11 6.73 28.28
N ASP A 57 -0.06 6.24 28.71
CA ASP A 57 -0.58 4.91 28.35
C ASP A 57 -1.11 4.85 26.90
N GLN A 58 -1.34 6.00 26.29
CA GLN A 58 -1.93 6.16 24.96
C GLN A 58 -1.30 7.37 24.26
N PRO A 59 -1.22 7.40 22.91
CA PRO A 59 -0.67 8.53 22.18
C PRO A 59 -1.29 9.86 22.61
N PRO A 60 -0.53 10.86 23.10
CA PRO A 60 -1.11 12.12 23.54
C PRO A 60 -1.66 12.95 22.37
N TRP A 61 -2.62 13.83 22.63
CA TRP A 61 -3.31 14.62 21.58
C TRP A 61 -2.35 15.43 20.70
N TRP A 62 -1.26 15.95 21.28
CA TRP A 62 -0.27 16.72 20.54
C TRP A 62 0.49 15.85 19.54
N LEU A 63 0.71 14.57 19.84
CA LEU A 63 1.38 13.63 18.92
C LEU A 63 0.48 13.31 17.74
N ILE A 64 -0.83 13.12 17.99
CA ILE A 64 -1.85 12.91 16.96
C ILE A 64 -1.92 14.09 15.98
N VAL A 65 -1.64 15.32 16.44
CA VAL A 65 -1.60 16.52 15.59
C VAL A 65 -0.23 16.68 14.91
N LEU A 66 0.86 16.59 15.67
CA LEU A 66 2.21 16.84 15.16
C LEU A 66 2.68 15.75 14.19
N GLY A 67 2.29 14.48 14.40
CA GLY A 67 2.65 13.38 13.52
C GLY A 67 2.29 13.68 12.06
N PRO A 68 1.01 13.75 11.70
CA PRO A 68 0.59 14.04 10.32
C PRO A 68 1.19 15.32 9.73
N LEU A 69 1.45 16.34 10.55
CA LEU A 69 2.13 17.57 10.12
C LEU A 69 3.61 17.35 9.79
N VAL A 70 4.32 16.53 10.56
CA VAL A 70 5.69 16.08 10.24
C VAL A 70 5.68 15.26 8.95
N GLY A 71 4.69 14.36 8.77
CA GLY A 71 4.48 13.64 7.53
C GLY A 71 4.30 14.58 6.32
N ALA A 72 3.48 15.62 6.46
CA ALA A 72 3.32 16.66 5.43
C ALA A 72 4.64 17.42 5.15
N ALA A 73 5.44 17.71 6.18
CA ALA A 73 6.76 18.31 6.01
C ALA A 73 7.74 17.38 5.27
N CYS A 74 7.69 16.08 5.51
CA CYS A 74 8.47 15.07 4.77
C CYS A 74 8.11 15.06 3.28
N VAL A 75 6.82 15.15 2.93
CA VAL A 75 6.38 15.27 1.53
C VAL A 75 6.91 16.55 0.90
N ALA A 76 6.77 17.69 1.59
CA ALA A 76 7.29 18.96 1.10
C ALA A 76 8.82 18.94 0.91
N ALA A 77 9.55 18.24 1.77
CA ALA A 77 10.98 18.01 1.60
C ALA A 77 11.27 17.08 0.40
N ALA A 78 10.48 16.02 0.22
CA ALA A 78 10.62 15.07 -0.87
C ALA A 78 10.37 15.68 -2.26
N TRP A 79 9.57 16.76 -2.36
CA TRP A 79 9.44 17.53 -3.60
C TRP A 79 10.74 18.18 -4.11
N LYS A 80 11.75 18.31 -3.24
CA LYS A 80 13.08 18.81 -3.63
C LYS A 80 13.97 17.73 -4.24
N LEU A 81 13.60 16.46 -4.09
CA LEU A 81 14.33 15.33 -4.65
C LEU A 81 13.86 15.01 -6.08
N PRO A 82 14.69 14.34 -6.90
CA PRO A 82 14.29 13.91 -8.23
C PRO A 82 13.04 13.04 -8.18
N GLY A 83 12.10 13.29 -9.09
CA GLY A 83 10.83 12.57 -9.15
C GLY A 83 9.68 13.21 -8.39
N LYS A 84 9.95 14.17 -7.49
CA LYS A 84 8.94 14.96 -6.77
C LYS A 84 7.77 14.10 -6.25
N THR A 85 8.10 13.06 -5.50
CA THR A 85 7.16 12.09 -4.88
C THR A 85 6.48 11.10 -5.83
N GLY A 86 6.74 11.18 -7.14
CA GLY A 86 6.24 10.21 -8.12
C GLY A 86 4.76 10.44 -8.46
N LEU A 87 4.12 9.38 -8.98
CA LEU A 87 2.67 9.39 -9.25
C LEU A 87 1.89 9.09 -7.97
N GLY A 88 0.71 9.69 -7.86
CA GLY A 88 -0.13 9.57 -6.67
C GLY A 88 -0.94 8.28 -6.65
N PRO A 89 -1.52 7.88 -5.50
CA PRO A 89 -2.34 6.67 -5.39
C PRO A 89 -3.55 6.63 -6.34
N LEU A 90 -4.05 7.80 -6.78
CA LEU A 90 -5.18 7.92 -7.71
C LEU A 90 -4.84 7.57 -9.16
N ASP A 91 -3.55 7.55 -9.50
CA ASP A 91 -3.07 7.21 -10.84
C ASP A 91 -3.03 5.68 -11.07
N GLY A 92 -3.14 4.89 -9.99
CA GLY A 92 -3.17 3.43 -10.00
C GLY A 92 -1.81 2.81 -9.72
N PHE A 93 -1.64 1.53 -10.11
CA PHE A 93 -0.37 0.84 -9.93
C PHE A 93 0.58 1.13 -11.08
N HIS A 94 1.81 1.52 -10.73
CA HIS A 94 2.85 1.91 -11.67
C HIS A 94 4.09 1.06 -11.47
N PHE A 95 4.45 0.31 -12.50
CA PHE A 95 5.59 -0.61 -12.49
C PHE A 95 6.84 -0.04 -13.19
N ASP A 96 6.95 1.29 -13.28
CA ASP A 96 7.96 2.00 -14.05
C ASP A 96 8.81 2.97 -13.21
N VAL A 97 8.74 2.86 -11.88
CA VAL A 97 9.52 3.71 -10.97
C VAL A 97 11.00 3.38 -11.07
N ARG A 98 11.78 4.35 -11.53
CA ARG A 98 13.23 4.21 -11.75
C ARG A 98 14.04 4.48 -10.47
N PRO A 99 15.26 3.91 -10.35
CA PRO A 99 16.15 4.14 -9.20
C PRO A 99 16.45 5.62 -8.91
N ALA A 100 16.47 6.46 -9.94
CA ALA A 100 16.78 7.88 -9.79
C ALA A 100 15.68 8.67 -9.03
N VAL A 101 14.43 8.19 -9.06
CA VAL A 101 13.28 8.91 -8.49
C VAL A 101 12.72 8.28 -7.22
N VAL A 102 13.06 7.01 -6.96
CA VAL A 102 12.54 6.21 -5.83
C VAL A 102 12.84 6.85 -4.46
N GLY A 103 13.94 7.60 -4.35
CA GLY A 103 14.29 8.28 -3.09
C GLY A 103 13.24 9.30 -2.63
N SER A 104 12.62 10.01 -3.58
CA SER A 104 11.53 10.95 -3.25
C SER A 104 10.26 10.21 -2.80
N VAL A 105 9.94 9.08 -3.43
CA VAL A 105 8.80 8.22 -3.09
C VAL A 105 8.97 7.62 -1.69
N ILE A 106 10.15 7.06 -1.39
CA ILE A 106 10.46 6.45 -0.10
C ILE A 106 10.40 7.50 1.01
N LEU A 107 11.00 8.68 0.82
CA LEU A 107 10.97 9.74 1.85
C LEU A 107 9.53 10.19 2.16
N ALA A 108 8.72 10.39 1.12
CA ALA A 108 7.32 10.76 1.30
C ALA A 108 6.54 9.64 2.00
N ALA A 109 6.66 8.39 1.53
CA ALA A 109 5.91 7.27 2.08
C ALA A 109 6.31 6.93 3.53
N VAL A 110 7.60 6.88 3.83
CA VAL A 110 8.09 6.66 5.20
C VAL A 110 7.59 7.78 6.11
N GLY A 111 7.71 9.04 5.67
CA GLY A 111 7.23 10.19 6.44
C GLY A 111 5.72 10.15 6.70
N THR A 112 4.90 9.89 5.68
CA THR A 112 3.44 9.92 5.83
C THR A 112 2.88 8.72 6.56
N ILE A 113 3.36 7.51 6.26
CA ILE A 113 2.83 6.26 6.83
C ILE A 113 3.26 6.12 8.28
N ILE A 114 4.54 6.36 8.62
CA ILE A 114 4.99 6.32 10.02
C ILE A 114 4.27 7.39 10.82
N CYS A 115 4.07 8.59 10.27
CA CYS A 115 3.44 9.68 10.99
C CYS A 115 1.89 9.64 10.97
N GLY A 116 1.29 8.52 10.57
CA GLY A 116 -0.13 8.25 10.82
C GLY A 116 -1.11 8.84 9.82
N LEU A 117 -0.67 9.28 8.64
CA LEU A 117 -1.62 9.53 7.56
C LEU A 117 -2.31 8.24 7.12
N SER A 118 -3.57 8.37 6.75
CA SER A 118 -4.39 7.25 6.29
C SER A 118 -4.01 6.85 4.87
N LEU A 119 -2.86 6.20 4.68
CA LEU A 119 -2.37 5.67 3.42
C LEU A 119 -1.80 4.27 3.61
N GLY A 120 -1.96 3.43 2.59
CA GLY A 120 -1.35 2.11 2.56
C GLY A 120 0.06 2.12 1.94
N PRO A 121 0.85 1.05 2.18
CA PRO A 121 2.21 0.93 1.67
C PRO A 121 2.30 0.36 0.24
N GLU A 122 1.18 0.18 -0.48
CA GLU A 122 1.14 -0.54 -1.77
C GLU A 122 2.00 0.13 -2.84
N ALA A 123 1.74 1.40 -3.12
CA ALA A 123 2.50 2.17 -4.11
C ALA A 123 4.01 2.25 -3.80
N PRO A 124 4.45 2.61 -2.57
CA PRO A 124 5.88 2.67 -2.26
C PRO A 124 6.55 1.29 -2.27
N LEU A 125 5.83 0.21 -1.97
CA LEU A 125 6.38 -1.15 -2.07
C LEU A 125 6.61 -1.56 -3.51
N ILE A 126 5.65 -1.30 -4.41
CA ILE A 126 5.84 -1.48 -5.85
C ILE A 126 7.03 -0.63 -6.32
N ALA A 127 7.14 0.62 -5.87
CA ALA A 127 8.26 1.50 -6.20
C ALA A 127 9.62 0.95 -5.75
N CYS A 128 9.71 0.36 -4.55
CA CYS A 128 10.91 -0.31 -4.07
C CYS A 128 11.28 -1.52 -4.96
N GLY A 129 10.31 -2.39 -5.26
CA GLY A 129 10.51 -3.59 -6.09
C GLY A 129 10.91 -3.28 -7.52
N THR A 130 10.25 -2.30 -8.14
CA THR A 130 10.54 -1.85 -9.51
C THR A 130 11.92 -1.19 -9.59
N ALA A 131 12.24 -0.28 -8.68
CA ALA A 131 13.51 0.42 -8.66
C ALA A 131 14.70 -0.54 -8.43
N ILE A 132 14.60 -1.47 -7.47
CA ILE A 132 15.70 -2.40 -7.23
C ILE A 132 15.92 -3.34 -8.41
N ALA A 133 14.83 -3.80 -9.05
CA ALA A 133 14.93 -4.63 -10.25
C ALA A 133 15.58 -3.87 -11.41
N ALA A 134 15.13 -2.64 -11.70
CA ALA A 134 15.76 -1.77 -12.70
C ALA A 134 17.26 -1.55 -12.43
N PHE A 135 17.62 -1.32 -11.16
CA PHE A 135 19.02 -1.10 -10.79
C PHE A 135 19.90 -2.33 -11.05
N LEU A 136 19.39 -3.53 -10.79
CA LEU A 136 20.12 -4.79 -11.03
C LEU A 136 20.37 -5.06 -12.51
N VAL A 137 19.42 -4.69 -13.38
CA VAL A 137 19.53 -4.88 -14.83
C VAL A 137 19.88 -3.58 -15.59
N ARG A 138 20.40 -2.56 -14.92
CA ARG A 138 20.66 -1.21 -15.50
C ARG A 138 21.57 -1.18 -16.73
N LYS A 139 22.35 -2.25 -16.97
CA LYS A 139 23.23 -2.41 -18.14
C LYS A 139 22.54 -3.05 -19.36
N GLN A 140 21.31 -3.52 -19.18
CA GLN A 140 20.51 -4.16 -20.23
C GLN A 140 19.68 -3.13 -21.01
N SER A 141 19.06 -3.57 -22.11
CA SER A 141 18.17 -2.73 -22.92
C SER A 141 17.00 -2.17 -22.10
N GLU A 142 16.41 -1.08 -22.57
CA GLU A 142 15.26 -0.45 -21.91
C GLU A 142 14.07 -1.40 -21.76
N GLN A 143 13.81 -2.24 -22.76
CA GLN A 143 12.78 -3.28 -22.70
C GLN A 143 13.06 -4.32 -21.61
N ALA A 144 14.32 -4.75 -21.47
CA ALA A 144 14.70 -5.68 -20.41
C ALA A 144 14.57 -5.06 -19.01
N GLN A 145 14.86 -3.76 -18.89
CA GLN A 145 14.62 -3.01 -17.65
C GLN A 145 13.13 -2.91 -17.33
N GLN A 146 12.27 -2.55 -18.28
CA GLN A 146 10.82 -2.52 -18.10
C GLN A 146 10.26 -3.87 -17.67
N PHE A 147 10.69 -4.94 -18.34
CA PHE A 147 10.31 -6.30 -17.96
C PHE A 147 10.74 -6.62 -16.52
N ALA A 148 11.98 -6.30 -16.15
CA ALA A 148 12.48 -6.52 -14.79
C ALA A 148 11.72 -5.70 -13.74
N MET A 149 11.39 -4.44 -14.02
CA MET A 149 10.64 -3.59 -13.11
C MET A 149 9.27 -4.18 -12.77
N VAL A 150 8.54 -4.67 -13.79
CA VAL A 150 7.26 -5.36 -13.57
C VAL A 150 7.44 -6.55 -12.65
N LEU A 151 8.42 -7.42 -12.92
CA LEU A 151 8.66 -8.62 -12.09
C LEU A 151 9.01 -8.29 -10.64
N GLY A 152 9.87 -7.29 -10.42
CA GLY A 152 10.24 -6.83 -9.09
C GLY A 152 9.06 -6.20 -8.33
N GLY A 153 8.28 -5.35 -9.00
CA GLY A 153 7.10 -4.73 -8.42
C GLY A 153 5.98 -5.72 -8.09
N VAL A 154 5.76 -6.71 -8.95
CA VAL A 154 4.78 -7.79 -8.71
C VAL A 154 5.15 -8.62 -7.49
N ALA A 155 6.42 -8.99 -7.33
CA ALA A 155 6.86 -9.69 -6.15
C ALA A 155 6.75 -8.83 -4.88
N ALA A 156 7.02 -7.53 -5.00
CA ALA A 156 6.92 -6.60 -3.87
C ALA A 156 5.47 -6.39 -3.39
N ILE A 157 4.51 -6.15 -4.28
CA ILE A 157 3.09 -6.04 -3.88
C ILE A 157 2.56 -7.37 -3.34
N GLY A 158 3.07 -8.50 -3.85
CA GLY A 158 2.77 -9.83 -3.33
C GLY A 158 3.14 -10.02 -1.86
N ALA A 159 4.06 -9.21 -1.32
CA ALA A 159 4.42 -9.24 0.09
C ALA A 159 3.42 -8.60 1.04
N ILE A 160 2.56 -7.71 0.53
CA ILE A 160 1.51 -7.08 1.34
C ILE A 160 0.33 -8.02 1.53
N PHE A 161 -0.04 -8.73 0.45
CA PHE A 161 -1.21 -9.59 0.49
C PHE A 161 -0.98 -10.86 1.31
N GLY A 162 0.28 -11.26 1.55
CA GLY A 162 0.63 -12.49 2.27
C GLY A 162 0.11 -13.77 1.61
N ASN A 163 -0.47 -13.67 0.41
CA ASN A 163 -1.05 -14.76 -0.35
C ASN A 163 -0.78 -14.56 -1.85
N PRO A 164 0.01 -15.45 -2.50
CA PRO A 164 0.38 -15.29 -3.89
C PRO A 164 -0.81 -15.48 -4.83
N PHE A 165 -1.89 -16.15 -4.41
CA PHE A 165 -3.08 -16.30 -5.25
C PHE A 165 -3.83 -14.99 -5.40
N VAL A 166 -3.98 -14.20 -4.33
CA VAL A 166 -4.66 -12.89 -4.38
C VAL A 166 -3.97 -11.98 -5.39
N THR A 167 -2.65 -11.87 -5.26
CA THR A 167 -1.85 -11.08 -6.21
C THR A 167 -1.91 -11.67 -7.62
N GLY A 168 -1.87 -12.99 -7.74
CA GLY A 168 -1.97 -13.68 -9.02
C GLY A 168 -3.28 -13.36 -9.77
N PHE A 169 -4.42 -13.33 -9.07
CA PHE A 169 -5.71 -12.94 -9.66
C PHE A 169 -5.73 -11.48 -10.10
N VAL A 170 -5.17 -10.57 -9.31
CA VAL A 170 -5.02 -9.15 -9.70
C VAL A 170 -4.20 -9.01 -10.99
N LEU A 171 -3.14 -9.79 -11.17
CA LEU A 171 -2.35 -9.80 -12.42
C LEU A 171 -3.16 -10.33 -13.61
N LEU A 172 -3.96 -11.38 -13.40
CA LEU A 172 -4.84 -11.91 -14.44
C LEU A 172 -5.89 -10.88 -14.84
N GLU A 173 -6.45 -10.13 -13.89
CA GLU A 173 -7.38 -9.04 -14.17
C GLU A 173 -6.73 -7.91 -14.97
N PHE A 174 -5.51 -7.49 -14.59
CA PHE A 174 -4.77 -6.49 -15.36
C PHE A 174 -4.46 -6.96 -16.78
N ALA A 175 -4.12 -8.24 -16.96
CA ALA A 175 -3.93 -8.79 -18.29
C ALA A 175 -5.23 -8.85 -19.09
N ALA A 176 -6.35 -9.24 -18.47
CA ALA A 176 -7.66 -9.28 -19.11
C ALA A 176 -8.16 -7.89 -19.53
N MET A 177 -7.82 -6.85 -18.75
CA MET A 177 -8.12 -5.45 -19.08
C MET A 177 -7.12 -4.80 -20.06
N GLY A 178 -6.07 -5.52 -20.47
CA GLY A 178 -5.03 -5.01 -21.37
C GLY A 178 -4.03 -4.05 -20.70
N ALA A 179 -4.05 -3.93 -19.37
CA ALA A 179 -3.12 -3.10 -18.60
C ALA A 179 -1.72 -3.76 -18.45
N LEU A 180 -1.65 -5.09 -18.58
CA LEU A 180 -0.40 -5.85 -18.50
C LEU A 180 -0.32 -6.86 -19.67
N PRO A 181 0.79 -6.89 -20.45
CA PRO A 181 0.93 -7.86 -21.54
C PRO A 181 0.85 -9.31 -21.05
N ALA A 182 0.02 -10.14 -21.68
CA ALA A 182 -0.12 -11.56 -21.36
C ALA A 182 1.23 -12.31 -21.37
N MET A 183 2.18 -11.85 -22.18
CA MET A 183 3.51 -12.43 -22.25
C MET A 183 4.28 -12.43 -20.91
N ILE A 184 3.96 -11.50 -20.01
CA ILE A 184 4.64 -11.32 -18.72
C ILE A 184 4.08 -12.26 -17.64
N LEU A 185 2.88 -12.81 -17.82
CA LEU A 185 2.17 -13.54 -16.76
C LEU A 185 2.96 -14.72 -16.18
N ILE A 186 3.51 -15.62 -17.01
CA ILE A 186 4.27 -16.78 -16.50
C ILE A 186 5.52 -16.31 -15.72
N PRO A 187 6.39 -15.45 -16.27
CA PRO A 187 7.49 -14.85 -15.51
C PRO A 187 7.04 -14.16 -14.22
N ALA A 188 5.93 -13.41 -14.25
CA ALA A 188 5.40 -12.72 -13.08
C ALA A 188 4.94 -13.69 -11.99
N PHE A 189 4.30 -14.81 -12.36
CA PHE A 189 3.97 -15.87 -11.40
C PHE A 189 5.21 -16.54 -10.81
N VAL A 190 6.27 -16.73 -11.60
CA VAL A 190 7.55 -17.24 -11.08
C VAL A 190 8.18 -16.25 -10.10
N ALA A 191 8.19 -14.96 -10.42
CA ALA A 191 8.69 -13.91 -9.53
C ALA A 191 7.86 -13.84 -8.23
N LEU A 192 6.54 -13.89 -8.35
CA LEU A 192 5.59 -13.88 -7.24
C LEU A 192 5.77 -15.10 -6.33
N ALA A 193 5.88 -16.31 -6.91
CA ALA A 193 6.12 -17.53 -6.15
C ALA A 193 7.48 -17.50 -5.44
N ALA A 194 8.53 -17.04 -6.12
CA ALA A 194 9.86 -16.88 -5.52
C ALA A 194 9.84 -15.86 -4.37
N GLY A 195 9.15 -14.73 -4.56
CA GLY A 195 8.96 -13.73 -3.51
C GLY A 195 8.17 -14.24 -2.31
N TYR A 196 7.13 -15.05 -2.53
CA TYR A 196 6.37 -15.69 -1.45
C TYR A 196 7.23 -16.70 -0.66
N LEU A 197 8.10 -17.46 -1.33
CA LEU A 197 9.05 -18.35 -0.66
C LEU A 197 10.01 -17.60 0.27
N VAL A 198 10.41 -16.36 -0.07
CA VAL A 198 11.20 -15.53 0.85
C VAL A 198 10.40 -15.23 2.12
N GLN A 199 9.13 -14.83 1.98
CA GLN A 199 8.31 -14.45 3.14
C GLN A 199 8.02 -15.62 4.06
N VAL A 200 7.67 -16.79 3.51
CA VAL A 200 7.36 -17.99 4.31
C VAL A 200 8.63 -18.68 4.81
N GLY A 201 9.68 -18.75 3.99
CA GLY A 201 10.87 -19.55 4.26
C GLY A 201 11.99 -18.80 4.99
N VAL A 202 12.23 -17.53 4.65
CA VAL A 202 13.33 -16.71 5.22
C VAL A 202 12.80 -15.72 6.26
N GLY A 203 11.58 -15.23 6.08
CA GLY A 203 10.92 -14.28 6.97
C GLY A 203 10.95 -14.67 8.45
N PRO A 204 10.60 -15.92 8.84
CA PRO A 204 10.60 -16.35 10.24
C PRO A 204 11.97 -16.30 10.92
N PHE A 205 13.07 -16.48 10.17
CA PHE A 205 14.42 -16.43 10.74
C PHE A 205 14.95 -15.01 10.93
N THR A 206 14.41 -14.04 10.20
CA THR A 206 14.92 -12.67 10.15
C THR A 206 14.01 -11.67 10.86
N GLY A 207 12.84 -12.10 11.34
CA GLY A 207 11.80 -11.21 11.86
C GLY A 207 11.08 -10.41 10.76
N LEU A 208 11.45 -10.62 9.49
CA LEU A 208 10.85 -10.01 8.30
C LEU A 208 9.69 -10.87 7.76
N GLY A 209 8.91 -11.45 8.68
CA GLY A 209 7.90 -12.47 8.41
C GLY A 209 6.78 -12.06 7.44
N THR A 210 5.85 -12.98 7.20
CA THR A 210 4.65 -12.71 6.41
C THR A 210 3.80 -11.64 7.09
N HIS A 211 3.62 -10.49 6.42
CA HIS A 211 2.53 -9.59 6.73
C HIS A 211 1.27 -10.19 6.09
N SER A 212 0.52 -10.97 6.85
CA SER A 212 -0.72 -11.57 6.37
C SER A 212 -1.88 -10.64 6.69
N LEU A 213 -2.66 -10.29 5.66
CA LEU A 213 -3.99 -9.71 5.82
C LEU A 213 -4.95 -10.81 6.28
N ALA A 214 -4.84 -11.22 7.53
CA ALA A 214 -5.75 -12.15 8.19
C ALA A 214 -6.57 -11.43 9.24
N VAL A 215 -7.85 -11.75 9.31
CA VAL A 215 -8.74 -11.30 10.37
C VAL A 215 -9.09 -12.51 11.22
N ASP A 216 -8.39 -12.64 12.34
CA ASP A 216 -8.59 -13.73 13.28
C ASP A 216 -9.91 -13.56 14.05
N GLY A 217 -10.42 -14.66 14.61
CA GLY A 217 -11.62 -14.63 15.47
C GLY A 217 -12.96 -14.61 14.73
N LEU A 218 -12.97 -14.73 13.41
CA LEU A 218 -14.21 -14.93 12.66
C LEU A 218 -14.82 -16.30 12.95
N ALA A 219 -16.14 -16.33 13.21
CA ALA A 219 -16.87 -17.57 13.41
C ALA A 219 -16.78 -18.46 12.16
N SER A 220 -16.62 -19.77 12.37
CA SER A 220 -16.55 -20.73 11.26
C SER A 220 -17.83 -20.67 10.42
N TYR A 221 -17.67 -20.37 9.13
CA TYR A 221 -18.77 -20.32 8.17
C TYR A 221 -18.66 -21.51 7.22
N THR A 222 -19.39 -22.59 7.53
CA THR A 222 -19.24 -23.90 6.88
C THR A 222 -20.17 -24.13 5.69
N GLN A 223 -21.24 -23.33 5.56
CA GLN A 223 -22.23 -23.49 4.51
C GLN A 223 -22.62 -22.12 3.95
N VAL A 224 -22.51 -21.97 2.63
CA VAL A 224 -22.95 -20.75 1.95
C VAL A 224 -24.48 -20.75 1.86
N ARG A 225 -25.15 -19.96 2.71
CA ARG A 225 -26.61 -19.81 2.66
C ARG A 225 -26.99 -18.75 1.63
N VAL A 226 -28.08 -18.97 0.89
CA VAL A 226 -28.58 -18.02 -0.12
C VAL A 226 -28.91 -16.66 0.49
N ILE A 227 -29.42 -16.63 1.73
CA ILE A 227 -29.73 -15.37 2.43
C ILE A 227 -28.47 -14.53 2.67
N ASP A 228 -27.33 -15.18 2.94
CA ASP A 228 -26.06 -14.50 3.16
C ASP A 228 -25.50 -13.96 1.84
N LEU A 229 -25.85 -14.54 0.69
CA LEU A 229 -25.50 -13.99 -0.63
C LEU A 229 -26.19 -12.64 -0.88
N VAL A 230 -27.45 -12.50 -0.48
CA VAL A 230 -28.18 -11.23 -0.61
C VAL A 230 -27.56 -10.16 0.29
N GLY A 231 -27.23 -10.53 1.54
CA GLY A 231 -26.51 -9.65 2.47
C GLY A 231 -25.12 -9.27 1.95
N ALA A 232 -24.36 -10.24 1.43
CA ALA A 232 -23.04 -10.02 0.84
C ALA A 232 -23.10 -9.09 -0.37
N LEU A 233 -24.11 -9.22 -1.23
CA LEU A 233 -24.33 -8.31 -2.35
C LEU A 233 -24.60 -6.88 -1.88
N ALA A 234 -25.45 -6.71 -0.86
CA ALA A 234 -25.72 -5.40 -0.28
C ALA A 234 -24.44 -4.76 0.32
N ILE A 235 -23.63 -5.55 1.03
CA ILE A 235 -22.34 -5.11 1.58
C ILE A 235 -21.37 -4.76 0.45
N ALA A 236 -21.29 -5.55 -0.62
CA ALA A 236 -20.43 -5.28 -1.76
C ALA A 236 -20.78 -3.96 -2.46
N VAL A 237 -22.07 -3.67 -2.64
CA VAL A 237 -22.55 -2.39 -3.18
C VAL A 237 -22.19 -1.22 -2.26
N ALA A 238 -22.38 -1.39 -0.94
CA ALA A 238 -22.00 -0.37 0.04
C ALA A 238 -20.49 -0.10 0.04
N ALA A 239 -19.66 -1.15 0.03
CA ALA A 239 -18.20 -1.04 -0.05
C ALA A 239 -17.75 -0.34 -1.35
N ALA A 240 -18.35 -0.70 -2.49
CA ALA A 240 -18.11 -0.03 -3.77
C ALA A 240 -18.47 1.46 -3.72
N ALA A 241 -19.61 1.81 -3.11
CA ALA A 241 -20.01 3.20 -2.94
C ALA A 241 -19.00 3.98 -2.06
N VAL A 242 -18.57 3.41 -0.93
CA VAL A 242 -17.54 4.01 -0.06
C VAL A 242 -16.23 4.22 -0.82
N ALA A 243 -15.76 3.23 -1.57
CA ALA A 243 -14.54 3.34 -2.36
C ALA A 243 -14.64 4.43 -3.45
N LEU A 244 -15.78 4.50 -4.15
CA LEU A 244 -16.03 5.54 -5.16
C LEU A 244 -16.13 6.93 -4.55
N LEU A 245 -16.71 7.07 -3.37
CA LEU A 245 -16.76 8.33 -2.62
C LEU A 245 -15.36 8.76 -2.19
N ALA A 246 -14.54 7.84 -1.65
CA ALA A 246 -13.16 8.11 -1.26
C ALA A 246 -12.36 8.63 -2.45
N ARG A 247 -12.46 7.94 -3.58
CA ARG A 247 -11.84 8.34 -4.84
C ARG A 247 -12.35 9.70 -5.33
N GLY A 248 -13.66 9.94 -5.23
CA GLY A 248 -14.27 11.22 -5.60
C GLY A 248 -13.76 12.39 -4.76
N ILE A 249 -13.59 12.19 -3.45
CA ILE A 249 -12.95 13.17 -2.56
C ILE A 249 -11.50 13.39 -3.01
N GLY A 250 -10.72 12.32 -3.20
CA GLY A 250 -9.33 12.41 -3.64
C GLY A 250 -9.15 13.19 -4.93
N VAL A 251 -9.96 12.93 -5.96
CA VAL A 251 -9.91 13.67 -7.23
C VAL A 251 -10.18 15.17 -7.03
N ARG A 252 -11.11 15.54 -6.15
CA ARG A 252 -11.36 16.96 -5.82
C ARG A 252 -10.18 17.58 -5.07
N VAL A 253 -9.57 16.84 -4.16
CA VAL A 253 -8.38 17.30 -3.42
C VAL A 253 -7.19 17.46 -4.36
N VAL A 254 -7.02 16.61 -5.37
CA VAL A 254 -5.99 16.79 -6.43
C VAL A 254 -6.16 18.12 -7.15
N VAL A 255 -7.39 18.52 -7.48
CA VAL A 255 -7.65 19.82 -8.13
C VAL A 255 -7.19 20.97 -7.24
N LEU A 256 -7.42 20.87 -5.93
CA LEU A 256 -6.93 21.86 -4.96
C LEU A 256 -5.40 21.81 -4.84
N ALA A 257 -4.81 20.63 -4.72
CA ALA A 257 -3.37 20.42 -4.55
C ALA A 257 -2.56 20.93 -5.75
N ARG A 258 -3.09 20.83 -6.98
CA ARG A 258 -2.46 21.40 -8.18
C ARG A 258 -2.23 22.91 -8.09
N ARG A 259 -3.09 23.63 -7.35
CA ARG A 259 -2.99 25.08 -7.19
C ARG A 259 -2.37 25.49 -5.85
N TYR A 260 -2.64 24.72 -4.80
CA TYR A 260 -2.25 25.02 -3.42
C TYR A 260 -1.74 23.76 -2.70
N ALA A 261 -0.67 23.16 -3.23
CA ALA A 261 -0.15 21.87 -2.76
C ALA A 261 0.12 21.83 -1.24
N LEU A 262 0.79 22.85 -0.69
CA LEU A 262 1.05 22.92 0.75
C LEU A 262 -0.23 23.05 1.59
N VAL A 263 -1.23 23.80 1.09
CA VAL A 263 -2.52 23.94 1.78
C VAL A 263 -3.24 22.60 1.79
N ALA A 264 -3.25 21.87 0.67
CA ALA A 264 -3.85 20.54 0.60
C ALA A 264 -3.16 19.57 1.58
N LEU A 265 -1.82 19.52 1.61
CA LEU A 265 -1.07 18.68 2.55
C LEU A 265 -1.38 18.98 4.02
N VAL A 266 -1.28 20.26 4.42
CA VAL A 266 -1.51 20.66 5.81
C VAL A 266 -2.98 20.44 6.19
N SER A 267 -3.92 20.71 5.28
CA SER A 267 -5.34 20.45 5.52
C SER A 267 -5.62 18.97 5.72
N THR A 268 -5.02 18.08 4.92
CA THR A 268 -5.12 16.63 5.12
C THR A 268 -4.61 16.20 6.48
N ALA A 269 -3.45 16.72 6.91
CA ALA A 269 -2.90 16.44 8.23
C ALA A 269 -3.86 16.87 9.34
N VAL A 270 -4.33 18.12 9.31
CA VAL A 270 -5.27 18.67 10.30
C VAL A 270 -6.60 17.90 10.33
N ILE A 271 -7.16 17.56 9.16
CA ILE A 271 -8.42 16.81 9.06
C ILE A 271 -8.25 15.40 9.62
N THR A 272 -7.17 14.71 9.26
CA THR A 272 -6.90 13.35 9.75
C THR A 272 -6.75 13.37 11.28
N SER A 273 -5.95 14.29 11.83
CA SER A 273 -5.78 14.44 13.28
C SER A 273 -7.09 14.80 13.98
N GLY A 274 -7.87 15.72 13.43
CA GLY A 274 -9.15 16.14 14.00
C GLY A 274 -10.17 15.02 14.04
N LEU A 275 -10.26 14.21 12.97
CA LEU A 275 -11.15 13.05 12.91
C LEU A 275 -10.72 11.94 13.86
N ALA A 276 -9.42 11.68 13.99
CA ALA A 276 -8.89 10.71 14.94
C ALA A 276 -9.18 11.12 16.40
N LEU A 277 -8.99 12.41 16.73
CA LEU A 277 -9.33 12.95 18.05
C LEU A 277 -10.83 12.92 18.32
N LEU A 278 -11.66 13.21 17.29
CA LEU A 278 -13.11 13.13 17.40
C LEU A 278 -13.53 11.70 17.76
N VAL A 279 -13.11 10.70 16.96
CA VAL A 279 -13.41 9.28 17.20
C VAL A 279 -13.00 8.86 18.61
N ARG A 280 -11.77 9.18 19.02
CA ARG A 280 -11.27 8.87 20.37
C ARG A 280 -12.09 9.53 21.49
N SER A 281 -12.56 10.76 21.28
CA SER A 281 -13.29 11.52 22.31
C SER A 281 -14.77 11.12 22.43
N SER A 282 -15.35 10.60 21.34
CA SER A 282 -16.78 10.31 21.26
C SER A 282 -17.12 8.82 21.22
N SER A 283 -16.11 7.94 21.19
CA SER A 283 -16.32 6.49 21.10
C SER A 283 -15.16 5.71 21.74
N ASP A 284 -15.39 4.43 21.97
CA ASP A 284 -14.37 3.50 22.51
C ASP A 284 -13.38 2.99 21.44
N ALA A 285 -13.45 3.49 20.20
CA ALA A 285 -12.56 3.07 19.13
C ALA A 285 -11.18 3.75 19.23
N SER A 286 -10.12 3.01 18.92
CA SER A 286 -8.77 3.54 18.82
C SER A 286 -8.62 4.58 17.70
N ILE A 287 -7.54 5.36 17.78
CA ILE A 287 -7.16 6.29 16.70
C ILE A 287 -6.76 5.54 15.41
N ASP A 288 -6.36 4.27 15.53
CA ASP A 288 -5.91 3.41 14.43
C ASP A 288 -7.06 3.08 13.47
N ALA A 289 -8.30 3.17 13.96
CA ALA A 289 -9.50 3.06 13.15
C ALA A 289 -9.61 4.18 12.10
N VAL A 290 -8.94 5.33 12.31
CA VAL A 290 -8.91 6.48 11.39
C VAL A 290 -7.53 6.67 10.75
N MET A 291 -6.47 6.60 11.56
CA MET A 291 -5.08 6.79 11.14
C MET A 291 -4.50 5.55 10.45
N PHE A 292 -3.31 5.65 9.85
CA PHE A 292 -2.58 4.52 9.24
C PHE A 292 -3.30 3.79 8.10
N SER A 293 -2.75 2.66 7.65
CA SER A 293 -3.33 1.82 6.59
C SER A 293 -4.64 1.12 7.00
N GLY A 294 -4.87 0.95 8.31
CA GLY A 294 -6.03 0.24 8.86
C GLY A 294 -5.91 -1.30 8.85
N GLN A 295 -4.75 -1.85 8.49
CA GLN A 295 -4.52 -3.30 8.49
C GLN A 295 -4.55 -3.88 9.90
N GLU A 296 -3.83 -3.26 10.83
CA GLU A 296 -3.72 -3.73 12.23
C GLU A 296 -5.00 -3.46 13.02
N GLY A 297 -5.71 -2.36 12.72
CA GLY A 297 -6.98 -1.99 13.38
C GLY A 297 -8.20 -2.82 12.96
N MET A 298 -8.08 -3.71 11.95
CA MET A 298 -9.23 -4.46 11.42
C MET A 298 -9.85 -5.40 12.46
N ALA A 299 -9.02 -6.07 13.25
CA ALA A 299 -9.49 -6.98 14.30
C ALA A 299 -10.17 -6.23 15.45
N GLU A 300 -9.68 -5.03 15.78
CA GLU A 300 -10.27 -4.19 16.82
C GLU A 300 -11.67 -3.71 16.42
N ILE A 301 -11.90 -3.38 15.14
CA ILE A 301 -13.22 -2.98 14.64
C ILE A 301 -14.28 -4.06 14.89
N LEU A 302 -13.91 -5.35 14.85
CA LEU A 302 -14.84 -6.45 15.14
C LEU A 302 -15.29 -6.50 16.60
N THR A 303 -14.56 -5.87 17.51
CA THR A 303 -14.92 -5.78 18.93
C THR A 303 -15.96 -4.69 19.22
N LEU A 304 -16.18 -3.79 18.26
CA LEU A 304 -17.12 -2.69 18.40
C LEU A 304 -18.56 -3.20 18.36
N THR A 305 -19.31 -2.96 19.43
CA THR A 305 -20.72 -3.37 19.55
C THR A 305 -21.71 -2.29 19.10
N SER A 306 -21.25 -1.04 19.03
CA SER A 306 -22.08 0.11 18.69
C SER A 306 -22.07 0.41 17.19
N VAL A 307 -23.25 0.35 16.56
CA VAL A 307 -23.44 0.71 15.15
C VAL A 307 -23.06 2.16 14.88
N SER A 308 -23.36 3.09 15.79
CA SER A 308 -23.00 4.50 15.63
C SER A 308 -21.49 4.72 15.64
N THR A 309 -20.75 3.95 16.45
CA THR A 309 -19.29 3.98 16.48
C THR A 309 -18.70 3.48 15.17
N VAL A 310 -19.19 2.35 14.65
CA VAL A 310 -18.74 1.81 13.36
C VAL A 310 -19.02 2.80 12.23
N LEU A 311 -20.21 3.40 12.19
CA LEU A 311 -20.54 4.42 11.19
C LEU A 311 -19.63 5.65 11.30
N LEU A 312 -19.35 6.13 12.51
CA LEU A 312 -18.44 7.24 12.74
C LEU A 312 -17.03 6.91 12.23
N VAL A 313 -16.51 5.73 12.56
CA VAL A 313 -15.20 5.25 12.08
C VAL A 313 -15.16 5.17 10.56
N VAL A 314 -16.17 4.58 9.92
CA VAL A 314 -16.24 4.46 8.47
C VAL A 314 -16.25 5.84 7.79
N ILE A 315 -17.03 6.79 8.32
CA ILE A 315 -17.09 8.16 7.77
C ILE A 315 -15.76 8.89 8.00
N ALA A 316 -15.18 8.79 9.19
CA ALA A 316 -13.90 9.40 9.52
C ALA A 316 -12.78 8.86 8.63
N LYS A 317 -12.68 7.54 8.49
CA LYS A 317 -11.71 6.86 7.62
C LYS A 317 -11.91 7.22 6.15
N LEU A 318 -13.16 7.24 5.68
CA LEU A 318 -13.51 7.67 4.32
C LEU A 318 -12.97 9.07 4.01
N ILE A 319 -13.19 10.03 4.91
CA ILE A 319 -12.75 11.41 4.72
C ILE A 319 -11.22 11.49 4.81
N ALA A 320 -10.61 10.92 5.85
CA ALA A 320 -9.16 10.95 6.04
C ALA A 320 -8.42 10.31 4.84
N TYR A 321 -8.86 9.12 4.41
CA TYR A 321 -8.32 8.44 3.24
C TYR A 321 -8.54 9.24 1.95
N GLY A 322 -9.76 9.75 1.74
CA GLY A 322 -10.08 10.57 0.57
C GLY A 322 -9.19 11.81 0.44
N PHE A 323 -8.89 12.50 1.54
CA PHE A 323 -7.95 13.64 1.53
C PHE A 323 -6.50 13.20 1.31
N ALA A 324 -6.08 12.11 1.94
CA ALA A 324 -4.73 11.58 1.78
C ALA A 324 -4.44 11.12 0.35
N LEU A 325 -5.43 10.54 -0.35
CA LEU A 325 -5.31 10.12 -1.75
C LEU A 325 -4.93 11.23 -2.73
N GLY A 326 -5.28 12.49 -2.45
CA GLY A 326 -5.18 13.58 -3.41
C GLY A 326 -4.29 14.76 -3.03
N SER A 327 -3.63 14.74 -1.88
CA SER A 327 -2.99 15.92 -1.30
C SER A 327 -1.47 16.02 -1.48
N GLY A 328 -0.77 14.93 -1.83
CA GLY A 328 0.68 14.85 -1.89
C GLY A 328 1.23 14.40 -3.23
#